data_AF-A0A1Y1JS88-F1
#
_entry.id   AF-A0A1Y1JS88-F1
#
_cell.length_a   1.000
_cell.length_b   1.000
_cell.length_c   1.000
_cell.angle_alpha   90.00
_cell.angle_beta   90.00
_cell.angle_gamma   90.00
#
_symmetry.space_group_name_H-M   'P 1'
#
loop_
_entity.id
_entity.type
_entity.pdbx_description
1 polymer ?
#
loop_
_entity_poly.entity_id
_entity_poly.type
_entity_poly.pdbx_seq_one_letter_code
_entity_poly.pdbx_strand_id
1 'polypeptide(L)'
;MRAKLLNHLVKQLYLGRNSYNCSIHFKDLDDKAYGVFDILDTLYNIIYKINGRECYNSERVSCDRYIKKLKSCEYKDGVNFKKFLKNIEIQYEQISPKSVVRNEVKHDASHRNSMTETGTETELKKTKIASSSKTLEPEISQYIGGIKVPKKIQLKLRSENTDTGSVNGISTSTIVLMPVIVTISIILYKLIYKNIIFQSYYQYTTYGALLQKSVKKLKRLLNKKNKEHLNLKNSYKKAYENITDYNYQLAYSSIDS
;
A
#
# COMPACT_ATOMS: atom_id res chain seq x y z
N MET A 1 -15.08 21.63 8.63
CA MET A 1 -13.95 20.72 8.29
C MET A 1 -14.43 19.30 7.95
N ARG A 2 -15.28 18.69 8.80
CA ARG A 2 -15.93 17.38 8.59
C ARG A 2 -16.52 17.16 7.19
N ALA A 3 -17.33 18.10 6.67
CA ALA A 3 -17.95 17.96 5.35
C ALA A 3 -16.93 17.95 4.18
N LYS A 4 -15.82 18.69 4.28
CA LYS A 4 -14.75 18.71 3.27
C LYS A 4 -13.97 17.39 3.28
N LEU A 5 -13.64 16.86 4.46
CA LEU A 5 -12.91 15.59 4.58
C LEU A 5 -13.79 14.41 4.13
N LEU A 6 -15.07 14.40 4.51
CA LEU A 6 -16.02 13.37 4.06
C LEU A 6 -16.14 13.38 2.53
N ASN A 7 -16.32 14.55 1.92
CA ASN A 7 -16.34 14.66 0.45
C ASN A 7 -15.02 14.22 -0.18
N HIS A 8 -13.89 14.53 0.44
CA HIS A 8 -12.58 14.13 -0.07
C HIS A 8 -12.39 12.62 -0.01
N LEU A 9 -12.73 11.97 1.12
CA LEU A 9 -12.66 10.53 1.31
C LEU A 9 -13.63 9.79 0.38
N VAL A 10 -14.87 10.26 0.25
CA VAL A 10 -15.87 9.70 -0.68
C VAL A 10 -15.39 9.78 -2.14
N LYS A 11 -14.75 10.90 -2.52
CA LYS A 11 -14.30 11.14 -3.90
C LYS A 11 -12.97 10.46 -4.23
N GLN A 12 -12.05 10.32 -3.28
CA GLN A 12 -10.70 9.76 -3.48
C GLN A 12 -10.63 8.24 -3.27
N LEU A 13 -11.37 7.69 -2.28
CA LEU A 13 -11.26 6.27 -1.90
C LEU A 13 -12.19 5.33 -2.68
N TYR A 14 -12.82 5.79 -3.76
CA TYR A 14 -13.78 4.99 -4.54
C TYR A 14 -14.89 4.37 -3.67
N LEU A 15 -15.41 5.12 -2.69
CA LEU A 15 -16.66 4.78 -1.98
C LEU A 15 -17.88 5.00 -2.90
N GLY A 16 -17.79 4.51 -4.15
CA GLY A 16 -18.90 4.51 -5.09
C GLY A 16 -20.04 3.61 -4.58
N ARG A 17 -21.25 3.85 -5.10
CA ARG A 17 -22.55 3.26 -4.68
C ARG A 17 -22.59 1.77 -4.30
N ASN A 18 -21.59 0.98 -4.67
CA ASN A 18 -21.55 -0.47 -4.46
C ASN A 18 -20.42 -0.97 -3.54
N SER A 19 -19.63 -0.09 -2.90
CA SER A 19 -18.71 -0.54 -1.83
C SER A 19 -19.43 -0.51 -0.49
N TYR A 20 -19.96 -1.66 -0.12
CA TYR A 20 -20.75 -1.90 1.09
C TYR A 20 -20.17 -1.28 2.38
N ASN A 21 -21.07 -0.67 3.15
CA ASN A 21 -21.07 -0.44 4.62
C ASN A 21 -20.04 0.46 5.30
N CYS A 22 -19.00 0.99 4.64
CA CYS A 22 -18.10 1.93 5.33
C CYS A 22 -18.77 3.26 5.74
N SER A 23 -19.83 3.69 5.05
CA SER A 23 -20.58 4.91 5.39
C SER A 23 -21.21 4.88 6.79
N ILE A 24 -21.53 3.69 7.30
CA ILE A 24 -22.10 3.50 8.63
C ILE A 24 -21.04 3.85 9.68
N HIS A 25 -19.80 3.37 9.50
CA HIS A 25 -18.70 3.64 10.43
C HIS A 25 -18.26 5.10 10.47
N PHE A 26 -18.56 5.90 9.43
CA PHE A 26 -18.26 7.34 9.45
C PHE A 26 -19.25 8.15 10.29
N LYS A 27 -20.46 7.63 10.56
CA LYS A 27 -21.42 8.29 11.44
C LYS A 27 -20.94 8.26 12.89
N ASP A 28 -20.22 7.21 13.26
CA ASP A 28 -19.70 6.97 14.61
C ASP A 28 -18.40 7.73 14.90
N LEU A 29 -17.85 8.46 13.92
CA LEU A 29 -16.67 9.31 14.12
C LEU A 29 -17.09 10.65 14.72
N ASP A 30 -16.73 10.86 15.98
CA ASP A 30 -16.83 12.13 16.67
C ASP A 30 -15.78 13.14 16.17
N ASP A 31 -15.91 14.41 16.58
CA ASP A 31 -14.99 15.48 16.17
C ASP A 31 -13.55 15.30 16.72
N LYS A 32 -13.40 14.55 17.83
CA LYS A 32 -12.10 14.28 18.45
C LYS A 32 -11.30 13.25 17.65
N ALA A 33 -11.97 12.28 17.03
CA ALA A 33 -11.37 11.30 16.14
C ALA A 33 -10.67 11.98 14.96
N TYR A 34 -11.25 13.06 14.42
CA TYR A 34 -10.61 13.84 13.36
C TYR A 34 -9.31 14.52 13.84
N GLY A 35 -9.28 15.04 15.06
CA GLY A 35 -8.06 15.59 15.66
C GLY A 35 -6.96 14.52 15.81
N VAL A 36 -7.34 13.29 16.13
CA VAL A 36 -6.39 12.15 16.19
C VAL A 36 -5.89 11.78 14.80
N PHE A 37 -6.76 11.76 13.78
CA PHE A 37 -6.34 11.50 12.41
C PHE A 37 -5.40 12.57 11.86
N ASP A 38 -5.63 13.84 12.17
CA ASP A 38 -4.75 14.94 11.75
C ASP A 38 -3.34 14.81 12.36
N ILE A 39 -3.27 14.42 13.64
CA ILE A 39 -1.99 14.11 14.30
C ILE A 39 -1.31 12.91 13.65
N LEU A 40 -2.07 11.85 13.33
CA LEU A 40 -1.53 10.65 12.67
C LEU A 40 -1.01 10.96 11.26
N ASP A 41 -1.73 11.76 10.48
CA ASP A 41 -1.31 12.15 9.14
C ASP A 41 -0.03 13.00 9.19
N THR A 42 0.03 13.95 10.12
CA THR A 42 1.23 14.76 10.35
C THR A 42 2.42 13.90 10.79
N LEU A 43 2.22 12.99 11.74
CA LEU A 43 3.26 12.08 12.21
C LEU A 43 3.76 11.17 11.08
N TYR A 44 2.84 10.64 10.27
CA TYR A 44 3.20 9.81 9.13
C TYR A 44 4.03 10.61 8.12
N ASN A 45 3.61 11.84 7.78
CA ASN A 45 4.34 12.70 6.86
C ASN A 45 5.77 13.00 7.34
N ILE A 46 5.98 13.15 8.66
CA ILE A 46 7.33 13.31 9.22
C ILE A 46 8.12 12.01 9.07
N ILE A 47 7.58 10.88 9.50
CA ILE A 47 8.21 9.55 9.39
C ILE A 47 8.60 9.25 7.94
N TYR A 48 7.72 9.59 6.99
CA TYR A 48 7.96 9.45 5.57
C TYR A 48 9.15 10.29 5.09
N LYS A 49 9.23 11.56 5.52
CA LYS A 49 10.33 12.47 5.13
C LYS A 49 11.68 12.06 5.71
N ILE A 50 11.71 11.45 6.88
CA ILE A 50 12.96 10.95 7.49
C ILE A 50 13.37 9.58 6.95
N ASN A 51 12.44 8.81 6.40
CA ASN A 51 12.75 7.49 5.85
C ASN A 51 13.69 7.61 4.63
N GLY A 52 14.93 7.16 4.78
CA GLY A 52 15.97 7.25 3.76
C GLY A 52 16.93 8.43 3.91
N ARG A 53 16.84 9.20 5.01
CA ARG A 53 17.84 10.23 5.35
C ARG A 53 18.17 10.22 6.84
N GLU A 54 19.22 10.96 7.21
CA GLU A 54 19.56 11.16 8.62
C GLU A 54 18.47 11.99 9.32
N CYS A 55 18.06 11.54 10.50
CA CYS A 55 16.99 12.16 11.28
C CYS A 55 17.54 13.37 12.06
N TYR A 56 16.98 14.55 11.83
CA TYR A 56 17.37 15.75 12.57
C TYR A 56 16.73 15.77 13.97
N ASN A 57 17.44 16.35 14.94
CA ASN A 57 16.92 16.49 16.33
C ASN A 57 15.55 17.20 16.39
N SER A 58 15.30 18.18 15.52
CA SER A 58 14.02 18.90 15.46
C SER A 58 12.86 18.01 15.01
N GLU A 59 13.09 17.10 14.08
CA GLU A 59 12.09 16.13 13.61
C GLU A 59 11.80 15.10 14.69
N ARG A 60 12.84 14.65 15.40
CA ARG A 60 12.69 13.76 16.54
C ARG A 60 11.85 14.35 17.66
N VAL A 61 12.15 15.59 18.07
CA VAL A 61 11.34 16.32 19.05
C VAL A 61 9.88 16.47 18.57
N SER A 62 9.67 16.67 17.27
CA SER A 62 8.32 16.77 16.70
C SER A 62 7.58 15.42 16.74
N CYS A 63 8.22 14.33 16.32
CA CYS A 63 7.67 12.97 16.41
C CYS A 63 7.31 12.60 17.85
N ASP A 64 8.23 12.82 18.80
CA ASP A 64 8.02 12.53 20.22
C ASP A 64 6.82 13.32 20.78
N ARG A 65 6.67 14.58 20.37
CA ARG A 65 5.52 15.42 20.74
C ARG A 65 4.20 14.84 20.22
N TYR A 66 4.14 14.39 18.97
CA TYR A 66 2.93 13.80 18.39
C TYR A 66 2.60 12.43 18.99
N ILE A 67 3.61 11.57 19.17
CA ILE A 67 3.44 10.27 19.84
C ILE A 67 2.91 10.48 21.26
N LYS A 68 3.46 11.45 22.01
CA LYS A 68 2.96 11.80 23.35
C LYS A 68 1.49 12.25 23.32
N LYS A 69 1.11 13.10 22.36
CA LYS A 69 -0.30 13.51 22.19
C LYS A 69 -1.22 12.32 21.91
N LEU A 70 -0.81 11.39 21.04
CA LEU A 70 -1.56 10.17 20.74
C LEU A 70 -1.70 9.27 21.98
N LYS A 71 -0.66 9.14 22.81
CA LYS A 71 -0.74 8.39 24.09
C LYS A 71 -1.70 9.01 25.10
N SER A 72 -1.91 10.33 25.04
CA SER A 72 -2.83 11.04 25.93
C SER A 72 -4.24 11.21 25.36
N CYS A 73 -4.52 10.76 24.14
CA CYS A 73 -5.82 10.96 23.52
C CYS A 73 -6.91 10.08 24.15
N GLU A 74 -8.17 10.37 23.86
CA GLU A 74 -9.33 9.65 24.42
C GLU A 74 -9.36 8.17 24.04
N TYR A 75 -8.81 7.82 22.87
CA TYR A 75 -8.77 6.44 22.38
C TYR A 75 -7.56 5.64 22.90
N LYS A 76 -6.75 6.19 23.82
CA LYS A 76 -5.50 5.57 24.30
C LYS A 76 -5.70 4.16 24.88
N ASP A 77 -6.86 3.89 25.47
CA ASP A 77 -7.17 2.63 26.14
C ASP A 77 -7.73 1.57 25.16
N GLY A 78 -8.03 1.95 23.92
CA GLY A 78 -8.49 1.03 22.89
C GLY A 78 -7.40 0.04 22.49
N VAL A 79 -7.65 -1.26 22.64
CA VAL A 79 -6.68 -2.34 22.34
C VAL A 79 -6.09 -2.23 20.92
N ASN A 80 -6.94 -1.97 19.93
CA ASN A 80 -6.53 -1.80 18.54
C ASN A 80 -5.66 -0.55 18.35
N PHE A 81 -6.06 0.57 18.96
CA PHE A 81 -5.32 1.83 18.87
C PHE A 81 -3.95 1.72 19.56
N LYS A 82 -3.89 1.10 20.74
CA LYS A 82 -2.64 0.83 21.47
C LYS A 82 -1.69 -0.06 20.65
N LYS A 83 -2.20 -1.11 20.02
CA LYS A 83 -1.41 -2.00 19.14
C LYS A 83 -0.89 -1.23 17.92
N PHE A 84 -1.74 -0.43 17.31
CA PHE A 84 -1.38 0.42 16.17
C PHE A 84 -0.29 1.44 16.56
N LEU A 85 -0.44 2.13 17.68
CA LEU A 85 0.52 3.12 18.17
C LEU A 85 1.88 2.47 18.47
N LYS A 86 1.89 1.28 19.09
CA LYS A 86 3.12 0.52 19.32
C LYS A 86 3.84 0.16 18.02
N ASN A 87 3.10 -0.15 16.97
CA ASN A 87 3.68 -0.43 15.65
C ASN A 87 4.32 0.83 15.02
N ILE A 88 3.70 2.00 15.19
CA ILE A 88 4.29 3.28 14.77
C ILE A 88 5.59 3.54 15.54
N GLU A 89 5.61 3.33 16.86
CA GLU A 89 6.81 3.54 17.67
C GLU A 89 7.96 2.63 17.24
N ILE A 90 7.69 1.34 16.98
CA ILE A 90 8.70 0.39 16.51
C ILE A 90 9.27 0.86 15.15
N GLN A 91 8.41 1.25 14.21
CA GLN A 91 8.87 1.76 12.91
C GLN A 91 9.68 3.04 13.05
N TYR A 92 9.26 3.94 13.93
CA TYR A 92 9.97 5.18 14.18
C TYR A 92 11.34 4.94 14.82
N GLU A 93 11.44 4.04 15.81
CA GLU A 93 12.70 3.66 16.44
C GLU A 93 13.66 2.94 15.48
N GLN A 94 13.13 2.21 14.49
CA GLN A 94 13.94 1.60 13.42
C GLN A 94 14.53 2.66 12.48
N ILE A 95 13.77 3.69 12.13
CA ILE A 95 14.20 4.75 11.20
C ILE A 95 15.13 5.75 11.89
N SER A 96 14.82 6.08 13.15
CA SER A 96 15.57 7.03 13.97
C SER A 96 15.92 6.37 15.30
N PRO A 97 16.92 5.48 15.32
CA PRO A 97 17.40 4.90 16.56
C PRO A 97 17.68 6.03 17.55
N LYS A 98 17.22 5.88 18.79
CA LYS A 98 17.65 6.79 19.84
C LYS A 98 19.15 6.69 19.87
N SER A 99 19.85 7.70 19.34
CA SER A 99 21.30 7.79 19.41
C SER A 99 21.64 7.43 20.84
N VAL A 100 22.27 6.26 21.04
CA VAL A 100 22.80 5.88 22.33
C VAL A 100 23.62 7.09 22.69
N VAL A 101 23.17 7.83 23.72
CA VAL A 101 23.82 9.05 24.19
C VAL A 101 25.28 8.69 24.17
N ARG A 102 26.02 9.29 23.23
CA ARG A 102 27.43 8.96 23.06
C ARG A 102 27.97 9.40 24.39
N ASN A 103 28.22 8.43 25.29
CA ASN A 103 28.61 8.70 26.67
C ASN A 103 29.62 9.80 26.53
N GLU A 104 29.26 11.01 26.98
CA GLU A 104 30.11 12.17 26.79
C GLU A 104 31.45 11.68 27.28
N VAL A 105 32.39 11.54 26.34
CA VAL A 105 33.76 11.21 26.69
C VAL A 105 34.05 12.34 27.64
N LYS A 106 34.11 12.00 28.93
CA LYS A 106 34.57 12.92 29.94
C LYS A 106 35.94 13.29 29.42
N HIS A 107 36.01 14.42 28.72
CA HIS A 107 37.26 15.09 28.53
C HIS A 107 37.63 15.40 29.97
N ASP A 108 38.50 14.56 30.52
CA ASP A 108 39.20 14.85 31.74
C ASP A 108 39.75 16.25 31.52
N ALA A 109 39.06 17.21 32.12
CA ALA A 109 39.50 18.58 32.22
C ALA A 109 40.72 18.50 33.13
N SER A 110 41.85 18.14 32.52
CA SER A 110 43.16 18.26 33.09
C SER A 110 43.36 19.75 33.38
N HIS A 111 43.24 20.06 34.67
CA HIS A 111 43.83 21.17 35.39
C HIS A 111 43.66 22.59 34.82
N ARG A 112 42.87 23.40 35.53
CA ARG A 112 43.44 24.62 36.14
C ARG A 112 42.67 25.02 37.42
N ASN A 113 43.42 25.13 38.50
CA ASN A 113 42.98 25.42 39.86
C ASN A 113 42.25 26.77 39.96
N SER A 114 41.17 26.85 40.75
CA SER A 114 40.88 28.04 41.56
C SER A 114 39.94 27.69 42.71
N MET A 115 40.55 27.80 43.88
CA MET A 115 40.06 27.68 45.25
C MET A 115 38.92 28.65 45.57
N THR A 116 37.78 28.16 46.09
CA THR A 116 37.14 28.66 47.33
C THR A 116 35.88 27.83 47.70
N GLU A 117 35.85 27.44 48.97
CA GLU A 117 34.78 26.76 49.73
C GLU A 117 33.54 27.65 49.83
N THR A 118 32.30 27.15 49.84
CA THR A 118 31.54 26.64 51.00
C THR A 118 30.15 26.27 50.43
N GLY A 119 29.59 25.08 50.63
CA GLY A 119 28.97 24.62 51.88
C GLY A 119 27.45 24.69 51.75
N THR A 120 26.79 23.58 51.36
CA THR A 120 25.49 23.13 51.87
C THR A 120 25.13 21.78 51.24
N GLU A 121 25.04 20.77 52.10
CA GLU A 121 24.54 19.43 51.80
C GLU A 121 23.05 19.46 51.46
N THR A 122 22.66 18.66 50.47
CA THR A 122 21.30 18.10 50.44
C THR A 122 21.38 16.68 49.89
N GLU A 123 21.08 15.71 50.77
CA GLU A 123 21.00 14.29 50.45
C GLU A 123 19.92 13.99 49.41
N LEU A 124 20.26 13.25 48.35
CA LEU A 124 19.27 12.54 47.54
C LEU A 124 19.67 11.07 47.36
N LYS A 125 18.79 10.21 47.87
CA LYS A 125 18.78 8.74 47.81
C LYS A 125 19.04 8.21 46.39
N LYS A 126 20.09 7.40 46.25
CA LYS A 126 20.40 6.57 45.07
C LYS A 126 19.66 5.23 45.13
N THR A 127 18.75 4.98 44.19
CA THR A 127 18.20 3.65 43.92
C THR A 127 19.01 2.98 42.81
N LYS A 128 19.62 1.84 43.13
CA LYS A 128 20.47 1.03 42.25
C LYS A 128 19.57 0.07 41.46
N ILE A 129 19.43 0.26 40.15
CA ILE A 129 18.78 -0.70 39.26
C ILE A 129 19.84 -1.23 38.28
N ALA A 130 20.16 -2.51 38.42
CA ALA A 130 21.03 -3.24 37.53
C ALA A 130 20.27 -3.59 36.24
N SER A 131 20.78 -3.18 35.08
CA SER A 131 20.29 -3.65 33.78
C SER A 131 21.29 -4.62 33.16
N SER A 132 20.88 -5.89 33.09
CA SER A 132 21.54 -6.93 32.30
C SER A 132 20.98 -6.88 30.88
N SER A 133 21.82 -6.62 29.88
CA SER A 133 21.46 -6.73 28.46
C SER A 133 22.25 -7.87 27.82
N LYS A 134 21.56 -8.95 27.46
CA LYS A 134 22.08 -9.98 26.57
C LYS A 134 21.81 -9.57 25.12
N THR A 135 22.89 -9.42 24.37
CA THR A 135 22.92 -9.22 22.92
C THR A 135 22.58 -10.53 22.22
N LEU A 136 21.64 -10.50 21.28
CA LEU A 136 21.31 -11.59 20.36
C LEU A 136 21.37 -11.03 18.94
N GLU A 137 22.35 -11.53 18.17
CA GLU A 137 22.48 -11.30 16.73
C GLU A 137 21.39 -12.04 15.95
N PRO A 138 20.89 -11.47 14.84
CA PRO A 138 20.23 -12.23 13.80
C PRO A 138 21.10 -12.36 12.53
N GLU A 139 21.36 -13.59 12.14
CA GLU A 139 21.88 -13.97 10.82
C GLU A 139 20.93 -13.52 9.70
N ILE A 140 21.50 -12.83 8.70
CA ILE A 140 20.81 -12.50 7.45
C ILE A 140 21.25 -13.50 6.39
N SER A 141 20.33 -14.37 5.95
CA SER A 141 20.55 -15.27 4.82
C SER A 141 20.28 -14.58 3.48
N GLN A 142 21.23 -14.74 2.58
CA GLN A 142 21.29 -14.15 1.25
C GLN A 142 20.83 -15.21 0.23
N TYR A 143 19.74 -14.96 -0.50
CA TYR A 143 19.47 -15.67 -1.76
C TYR A 143 18.72 -14.76 -2.72
N ILE A 144 19.44 -14.23 -3.73
CA ILE A 144 18.86 -13.56 -4.91
C ILE A 144 19.06 -14.50 -6.09
N GLY A 145 18.00 -15.26 -6.42
CA GLY A 145 17.92 -16.07 -7.62
C GLY A 145 17.61 -15.20 -8.85
N GLY A 146 18.53 -15.19 -9.81
CA GLY A 146 18.39 -14.46 -11.08
C GLY A 146 17.26 -15.03 -11.96
N ILE A 147 16.32 -14.16 -12.34
CA ILE A 147 15.29 -14.46 -13.32
C ILE A 147 15.84 -14.14 -14.71
N LYS A 148 16.13 -15.18 -15.50
CA LYS A 148 16.44 -15.07 -16.93
C LYS A 148 15.19 -14.60 -17.69
N VAL A 149 15.30 -13.46 -18.36
CA VAL A 149 14.29 -12.93 -19.28
C VAL A 149 14.54 -13.49 -20.69
N PRO A 150 13.56 -14.15 -21.34
CA PRO A 150 13.73 -14.66 -22.69
C PRO A 150 13.60 -13.57 -23.76
N LYS A 151 14.39 -13.79 -24.81
CA LYS A 151 14.79 -12.90 -25.89
C LYS A 151 13.70 -12.80 -26.97
N LYS A 152 13.32 -11.55 -27.28
CA LYS A 152 12.67 -10.99 -28.49
C LYS A 152 12.06 -11.97 -29.51
N ILE A 153 10.73 -11.92 -29.65
CA ILE A 153 10.00 -12.35 -30.85
C ILE A 153 10.00 -11.16 -31.82
N GLN A 154 10.74 -11.28 -32.94
CA GLN A 154 10.64 -10.35 -34.06
C GLN A 154 9.49 -10.81 -34.96
N LEU A 155 8.42 -10.01 -35.02
CA LEU A 155 7.29 -10.22 -35.89
C LEU A 155 7.56 -9.48 -37.20
N LYS A 156 7.91 -10.24 -38.24
CA LYS A 156 8.16 -9.78 -39.61
C LYS A 156 6.84 -9.35 -40.24
N LEU A 157 6.52 -8.06 -40.15
CA LEU A 157 5.41 -7.45 -40.89
C LEU A 157 5.81 -7.37 -42.37
N ARG A 158 5.12 -8.18 -43.17
CA ARG A 158 5.14 -8.20 -44.63
C ARG A 158 4.37 -6.96 -45.10
N SER A 159 5.08 -6.00 -45.69
CA SER A 159 4.47 -4.86 -46.36
C SER A 159 3.86 -5.31 -47.69
N GLU A 160 2.55 -5.13 -47.80
CA GLU A 160 1.79 -5.35 -49.02
C GLU A 160 1.73 -4.02 -49.77
N ASN A 161 2.46 -3.95 -50.89
CA ASN A 161 2.38 -2.82 -51.81
C ASN A 161 1.03 -2.92 -52.53
N THR A 162 0.15 -1.95 -52.31
CA THR A 162 -1.05 -1.77 -53.11
C THR A 162 -0.86 -0.57 -54.02
N ASP A 163 -0.95 -0.86 -55.32
CA ASP A 163 -0.84 0.08 -56.41
C ASP A 163 -1.90 1.18 -56.34
N THR A 164 -1.41 2.39 -56.54
CA THR A 164 -2.14 3.63 -56.74
C THR A 164 -2.86 3.61 -58.08
N GLY A 165 -4.19 3.78 -58.07
CA GLY A 165 -4.92 4.03 -59.31
C GLY A 165 -6.44 4.02 -59.16
N SER A 166 -7.02 4.94 -58.40
CA SER A 166 -8.41 5.37 -58.66
C SER A 166 -8.72 6.67 -57.93
N VAL A 167 -8.89 7.74 -58.70
CA VAL A 167 -9.23 9.07 -58.22
C VAL A 167 -10.73 9.24 -58.42
N ASN A 168 -11.40 9.73 -57.37
CA ASN A 168 -12.75 10.34 -57.36
C ASN A 168 -13.97 9.41 -57.25
N GLY A 169 -14.33 9.18 -56.00
CA GLY A 169 -15.68 8.79 -55.59
C GLY A 169 -15.81 8.90 -54.07
N ILE A 170 -15.61 10.10 -53.50
CA ILE A 170 -15.85 10.32 -52.06
C ILE A 170 -17.36 10.18 -51.83
N SER A 171 -17.77 8.96 -51.49
CA SER A 171 -19.13 8.64 -51.09
C SER A 171 -19.48 9.48 -49.86
N THR A 172 -20.55 10.28 -49.96
CA THR A 172 -21.07 11.17 -48.93
C THR A 172 -21.39 10.45 -47.60
N SER A 173 -21.46 9.11 -47.61
CA SER A 173 -21.60 8.30 -46.39
C SER A 173 -20.38 8.36 -45.46
N THR A 174 -19.19 8.68 -45.98
CA THR A 174 -17.96 8.79 -45.16
C THR A 174 -17.91 10.04 -44.29
N ILE A 175 -18.62 11.11 -44.68
CA ILE A 175 -18.62 12.39 -43.95
C ILE A 175 -19.32 12.26 -42.58
N VAL A 176 -20.34 11.40 -42.48
CA VAL A 176 -21.14 11.26 -41.25
C VAL A 176 -20.45 10.37 -40.20
N LEU A 177 -19.58 9.44 -40.62
CA LEU A 177 -18.93 8.50 -39.71
C LEU A 177 -17.66 9.06 -39.05
N MET A 178 -16.98 10.02 -39.68
CA MET A 178 -15.78 10.67 -39.15
C MET A 178 -15.95 11.29 -37.74
N PRO A 179 -17.00 12.07 -37.43
CA PRO A 179 -17.16 12.64 -36.09
C PRO A 179 -17.38 11.57 -35.00
N VAL A 180 -18.01 10.43 -35.34
CA VAL A 180 -18.24 9.34 -34.40
C VAL A 180 -16.92 8.64 -34.04
N ILE A 181 -16.07 8.41 -35.03
CA ILE A 181 -14.75 7.80 -34.81
C ILE A 181 -13.88 8.73 -33.95
N VAL A 182 -13.85 10.03 -34.27
CA VAL A 182 -13.06 11.02 -33.51
C VAL A 182 -13.52 11.11 -32.06
N THR A 183 -14.83 11.12 -31.80
CA THR A 183 -15.36 11.18 -30.43
C THR A 183 -15.03 9.92 -29.62
N ILE A 184 -15.13 8.73 -30.22
CA ILE A 184 -14.71 7.47 -29.59
C ILE A 184 -13.20 7.50 -29.30
N SER A 185 -12.37 7.95 -30.25
CA SER A 185 -10.92 8.07 -30.06
C SER A 185 -10.56 9.00 -28.89
N ILE A 186 -11.25 10.13 -28.73
CA ILE A 186 -11.02 11.07 -27.61
C ILE A 186 -11.37 10.43 -26.26
N ILE A 187 -12.48 9.69 -26.18
CA ILE A 187 -12.90 9.00 -24.96
C ILE A 187 -11.88 7.92 -24.57
N LEU A 188 -11.45 7.12 -25.54
CA LEU A 188 -10.42 6.09 -25.33
C LEU A 188 -9.10 6.71 -24.89
N TYR A 189 -8.67 7.80 -25.53
CA TYR A 189 -7.46 8.52 -25.15
C TYR A 189 -7.52 9.02 -23.70
N LYS A 190 -8.64 9.63 -23.27
CA LYS A 190 -8.83 10.06 -21.87
C LYS A 190 -8.77 8.90 -20.88
N LEU A 191 -9.36 7.75 -21.21
CA LEU A 191 -9.32 6.56 -20.36
C LEU A 191 -7.90 6.01 -20.22
N ILE A 192 -7.18 5.87 -21.33
CA ILE A 192 -5.80 5.40 -21.35
C ILE A 192 -4.89 6.38 -20.60
N TYR A 193 -4.99 7.67 -20.91
CA TYR A 193 -4.18 8.72 -20.28
C TYR A 193 -4.39 8.78 -18.76
N LYS A 194 -5.64 8.69 -18.30
CA LYS A 194 -5.95 8.62 -16.87
C LYS A 194 -5.34 7.39 -16.20
N ASN A 195 -5.34 6.24 -16.88
CA ASN A 195 -4.77 5.00 -16.35
C ASN A 195 -3.24 5.05 -16.29
N ILE A 196 -2.59 5.64 -17.30
CA ILE A 196 -1.13 5.86 -17.33
C ILE A 196 -0.71 6.86 -16.25
N ILE A 197 -1.39 8.01 -16.16
CA ILE A 197 -1.13 9.00 -15.11
C ILE A 197 -1.29 8.35 -13.75
N PHE A 198 -2.40 7.66 -13.51
CA PHE A 198 -2.65 6.95 -12.26
C PHE A 198 -1.49 6.00 -11.96
N GLN A 199 -1.12 5.13 -12.89
CA GLN A 199 -0.01 4.18 -12.72
C GLN A 199 1.33 4.88 -12.44
N SER A 200 1.61 6.03 -13.07
CA SER A 200 2.81 6.80 -12.80
C SER A 200 2.80 7.41 -11.39
N TYR A 201 1.69 8.02 -10.94
CA TYR A 201 1.55 8.52 -9.56
C TYR A 201 1.67 7.42 -8.51
N TYR A 202 1.24 6.18 -8.82
CA TYR A 202 1.41 5.05 -7.91
C TYR A 202 2.86 4.58 -7.77
N GLN A 203 3.73 4.80 -8.76
CA GLN A 203 5.14 4.40 -8.62
C GLN A 203 5.96 5.39 -7.77
N TYR A 204 5.57 6.66 -7.74
CA TYR A 204 6.30 7.71 -7.01
C TYR A 204 5.85 7.90 -5.56
N THR A 205 4.80 7.22 -5.13
CA THR A 205 4.39 7.21 -3.72
C THR A 205 4.83 5.89 -3.10
N THR A 206 5.55 5.92 -1.99
CA THR A 206 5.95 4.68 -1.27
C THR A 206 4.71 3.91 -0.78
N TYR A 207 3.59 4.62 -0.61
CA TYR A 207 2.25 4.04 -0.45
C TYR A 207 1.80 3.18 -1.62
N GLY A 208 2.18 3.51 -2.85
CA GLY A 208 1.82 2.74 -4.02
C GLY A 208 2.46 1.36 -4.03
N ALA A 209 3.64 1.16 -3.41
CA ALA A 209 4.21 -0.18 -3.22
C ALA A 209 3.37 -1.02 -2.23
N LEU A 210 2.91 -0.42 -1.13
CA LEU A 210 2.01 -1.08 -0.17
C LEU A 210 0.63 -1.37 -0.79
N LEU A 211 0.07 -0.41 -1.54
CA LEU A 211 -1.18 -0.59 -2.25
C LEU A 211 -1.06 -1.64 -3.35
N GLN A 212 0.06 -1.66 -4.09
CA GLN A 212 0.34 -2.65 -5.12
C GLN A 212 0.42 -4.06 -4.54
N LYS A 213 1.00 -4.24 -3.35
CA LYS A 213 1.02 -5.54 -2.64
C LYS A 213 -0.41 -6.00 -2.30
N SER A 214 -1.25 -5.08 -1.81
CA SER A 214 -2.67 -5.34 -1.50
C SER A 214 -3.49 -5.65 -2.74
N VAL A 215 -3.34 -4.87 -3.82
CA VAL A 215 -4.01 -5.09 -5.12
C VAL A 215 -3.57 -6.42 -5.75
N LYS A 216 -2.28 -6.76 -5.67
CA LYS A 216 -1.76 -8.06 -6.14
C LYS A 216 -2.35 -9.23 -5.35
N LYS A 217 -2.53 -9.08 -4.02
CA LYS A 217 -3.20 -10.07 -3.18
C LYS A 217 -4.68 -10.21 -3.56
N LEU A 218 -5.38 -9.09 -3.76
CA LEU A 218 -6.78 -9.09 -4.18
C LEU A 218 -6.97 -9.73 -5.56
N LYS A 219 -6.10 -9.41 -6.52
CA LYS A 219 -6.08 -10.02 -7.86
C LYS A 219 -5.85 -11.54 -7.79
N ARG A 220 -4.96 -12.01 -6.90
CA ARG A 220 -4.75 -13.44 -6.66
C ARG A 220 -5.99 -14.10 -6.07
N LEU A 221 -6.70 -13.45 -5.14
CA LEU A 221 -7.94 -13.96 -4.57
C LEU A 221 -9.07 -14.02 -5.60
N LEU A 222 -9.22 -13.00 -6.43
CA LEU A 222 -10.19 -13.01 -7.54
C LEU A 222 -9.87 -14.12 -8.56
N ASN A 223 -8.61 -14.25 -8.98
CA ASN A 223 -8.20 -15.33 -9.88
C ASN A 223 -8.37 -16.71 -9.27
N LYS A 224 -8.20 -16.87 -7.94
CA LYS A 224 -8.43 -18.14 -7.25
C LYS A 224 -9.91 -18.53 -7.28
N LYS A 225 -10.81 -17.59 -6.96
CA LYS A 225 -12.26 -17.79 -7.08
C LYS A 225 -12.66 -18.14 -8.52
N ASN A 226 -12.07 -17.49 -9.51
CA ASN A 226 -12.38 -17.77 -10.91
C ASN A 226 -11.91 -19.19 -11.33
N LYS A 227 -10.77 -19.67 -10.82
CA LYS A 227 -10.31 -21.05 -11.03
C LYS A 227 -11.20 -22.08 -10.34
N GLU A 228 -11.63 -21.82 -9.11
CA GLU A 228 -12.57 -22.70 -8.39
C GLU A 228 -13.91 -22.79 -9.12
N HIS A 229 -14.41 -21.66 -9.63
CA HIS A 229 -15.63 -21.62 -10.43
C HIS A 229 -15.47 -22.32 -11.79
N LEU A 230 -14.28 -22.25 -12.41
CA LEU A 230 -13.97 -22.99 -13.64
C LEU A 230 -13.88 -24.49 -13.38
N ASN A 231 -13.27 -24.91 -12.27
CA ASN A 231 -13.17 -26.31 -11.87
C ASN A 231 -14.54 -26.90 -11.54
N LEU A 232 -15.39 -26.13 -10.85
CA LEU A 232 -16.77 -26.52 -10.56
C LEU A 232 -17.57 -26.69 -11.86
N LYS A 233 -17.47 -25.74 -12.80
CA LYS A 233 -18.14 -25.84 -14.10
C LYS A 233 -17.67 -27.06 -14.90
N ASN A 234 -16.38 -27.36 -14.89
CA ASN A 234 -15.83 -28.53 -15.57
C ASN A 234 -16.24 -29.85 -14.91
N SER A 235 -16.37 -29.92 -13.58
CA SER A 235 -16.82 -31.14 -12.90
C SER A 235 -18.28 -31.44 -13.22
N TYR A 236 -19.15 -30.42 -13.24
CA TYR A 236 -20.55 -30.60 -13.66
C TYR A 236 -20.67 -31.05 -15.11
N LYS A 237 -19.88 -30.46 -16.02
CA LYS A 237 -19.88 -30.86 -17.44
C LYS A 237 -19.47 -32.34 -17.60
N LYS A 238 -18.40 -32.77 -16.94
CA LYS A 238 -17.92 -34.16 -17.01
C LYS A 238 -18.89 -35.16 -16.37
N ALA A 239 -19.55 -34.80 -15.28
CA ALA A 239 -20.58 -35.63 -14.66
C ALA A 239 -21.81 -35.80 -15.56
N TYR A 240 -22.21 -34.73 -16.24
CA TYR A 240 -23.33 -34.77 -17.18
C TYR A 240 -23.03 -35.63 -18.41
N GLU A 241 -21.84 -35.50 -18.99
CA GLU A 241 -21.37 -36.34 -20.11
C GLU A 241 -21.36 -37.83 -19.71
N ASN A 242 -20.82 -38.19 -18.53
CA ASN A 242 -20.83 -39.58 -18.03
C ASN A 242 -22.24 -40.16 -17.84
N ILE A 243 -23.19 -39.38 -17.30
CA ILE A 243 -24.58 -39.85 -17.10
C ILE A 243 -25.26 -40.06 -18.45
N THR A 244 -25.00 -39.17 -19.40
CA THR A 244 -25.61 -39.24 -20.73
C THR A 244 -25.11 -40.48 -21.49
N ASP A 245 -23.79 -40.73 -21.48
CA ASP A 245 -23.19 -41.91 -22.12
C ASP A 245 -23.73 -43.22 -21.52
N TYR A 246 -23.90 -43.29 -20.19
CA TYR A 246 -24.43 -44.48 -19.52
C TYR A 246 -25.89 -44.77 -19.91
N ASN A 247 -26.71 -43.73 -20.01
CA ASN A 247 -28.11 -43.87 -20.43
C ASN A 247 -28.23 -44.29 -21.91
N TYR A 248 -27.36 -43.78 -22.78
CA TYR A 248 -27.29 -44.24 -24.16
C TYR A 248 -26.87 -45.71 -24.25
N GLN A 249 -25.88 -46.13 -23.46
CA GLN A 249 -25.43 -47.52 -23.44
C GLN A 249 -26.53 -48.49 -22.96
N LEU A 250 -27.31 -48.12 -21.94
CA LEU A 250 -28.47 -48.90 -21.47
C LEU A 250 -29.58 -48.99 -22.52
N ALA A 251 -29.90 -47.90 -23.21
CA ALA A 251 -30.98 -47.88 -24.20
C ALA A 251 -30.68 -48.76 -25.43
N TYR A 252 -29.42 -48.84 -25.84
CA TYR A 252 -29.02 -49.68 -26.98
C TYR A 252 -28.82 -51.14 -26.60
N SER A 253 -28.35 -51.44 -25.38
CA SER A 253 -28.22 -52.84 -24.94
C SER A 253 -29.56 -53.54 -24.67
N SER A 254 -30.67 -52.79 -24.52
CA SER A 254 -32.01 -53.37 -24.41
C SER A 254 -32.69 -53.74 -25.74
N ILE A 255 -32.09 -53.39 -26.90
CA ILE A 255 -32.65 -53.68 -28.22
C ILE A 255 -32.16 -55.01 -28.80
N ASP A 256 -31.02 -55.51 -28.32
CA ASP A 256 -30.38 -56.75 -28.81
C ASP A 256 -30.61 -57.98 -27.89
N SER A 257 -31.60 -57.92 -26.98
CA SER A 257 -32.06 -59.07 -26.16
C SER A 257 -33.54 -59.34 -26.42
#